data_AF-A0A7D5SIH9-F1
#
_entry.id   AF-A0A7D5SIH9-F1
#
_cell.length_a   1.000
_cell.length_b   1.000
_cell.length_c   1.000
_cell.angle_alpha   90.00
_cell.angle_beta   90.00
_cell.angle_gamma   90.00
#
_symmetry.space_group_name_H-M   'P 1'
#
loop_
_entity.id
_entity.type
_entity.pdbx_description
1 polymer ?
#
loop_
_entity_poly.entity_id
_entity_poly.type
_entity_poly.pdbx_seq_one_letter_code
_entity_poly.pdbx_strand_id
1 'polypeptide(L)' 'MTSNIDEDDTEFVAFTEHIKGKLWTSDNILIKGLSKKNWNKIITTKELYQLTIKERNRK' A
#
# COMPACT_ATOMS: atom_id res chain seq x y z
N MET A 1 -3.72 -28.22 0.54
CA MET A 1 -4.10 -27.20 1.54
C MET A 1 -3.03 -26.12 1.53
N THR A 2 -3.02 -25.30 0.47
CA THR A 2 -2.09 -24.17 0.28
C THR A 2 -2.95 -22.93 0.33
N SER A 3 -3.36 -22.53 1.52
CA SER A 3 -4.33 -21.47 1.72
C SER A 3 -3.82 -20.55 2.80
N ASN A 4 -3.64 -19.27 2.44
CA ASN A 4 -3.45 -18.09 3.30
C ASN A 4 -2.06 -17.44 3.38
N ILE A 5 -1.24 -17.55 2.35
CA ILE A 5 -0.32 -16.45 2.01
C ILE A 5 -0.45 -16.32 0.49
N ASP A 6 -1.24 -15.35 0.01
CA ASP A 6 -1.23 -14.98 -1.40
C ASP A 6 0.18 -14.45 -1.69
N GLU A 7 1.03 -15.31 -2.27
CA GLU A 7 2.44 -15.01 -2.53
C GLU A 7 2.58 -13.76 -3.42
N ASP A 8 1.60 -13.52 -4.31
CA ASP A 8 1.54 -12.40 -5.25
C ASP A 8 1.67 -11.01 -4.60
N ASP A 9 1.32 -10.85 -3.32
CA ASP A 9 1.41 -9.56 -2.63
C ASP A 9 2.83 -9.28 -2.08
N THR A 10 3.68 -10.30 -2.02
CA THR A 10 5.00 -10.23 -1.38
C THR A 10 5.98 -9.44 -2.23
N GLU A 11 5.94 -9.60 -3.56
CA GLU A 11 6.80 -8.88 -4.50
C GLU A 11 6.55 -7.38 -4.43
N PHE A 12 5.29 -6.94 -4.33
CA PHE A 12 4.95 -5.52 -4.25
C PHE A 12 5.41 -4.89 -2.94
N VAL A 13 5.32 -5.60 -1.82
CA VAL A 13 5.83 -5.14 -0.53
C VAL A 13 7.36 -5.07 -0.57
N ALA A 14 8.03 -6.11 -1.06
CA ALA A 14 9.48 -6.16 -1.19
C ALA A 14 10.01 -5.07 -2.14
N PHE A 15 9.35 -4.86 -3.27
CA PHE A 15 9.68 -3.80 -4.21
C PHE A 15 9.48 -2.42 -3.59
N THR A 16 8.39 -2.21 -2.86
CA THR A 16 8.11 -0.96 -2.15
C THR A 16 9.19 -0.65 -1.10
N GLU A 17 9.65 -1.66 -0.36
CA GLU A 17 10.78 -1.56 0.56
C GLU A 17 12.07 -1.20 -0.16
N HIS A 18 12.37 -1.88 -1.27
CA HIS A 18 13.57 -1.64 -2.09
C HIS A 18 13.64 -0.20 -2.60
N ILE A 19 12.54 0.34 -3.13
CA ILE A 19 12.47 1.71 -3.64
C ILE A 19 12.25 2.76 -2.55
N LYS A 20 12.10 2.34 -1.28
CA LYS A 20 11.75 3.21 -0.13
C LYS A 20 10.47 4.05 -0.39
N GLY A 21 9.51 3.44 -1.07
CA GLY A 21 8.27 4.07 -1.51
C GLY A 21 7.09 3.87 -0.56
N LYS A 22 5.89 4.17 -1.07
CA LYS A 22 4.61 3.81 -0.45
C LYS A 22 3.83 2.91 -1.40
N LEU A 23 3.22 1.86 -0.87
CA LEU A 23 2.37 0.94 -1.62
C LEU A 23 0.95 1.49 -1.65
N TRP A 24 0.48 1.78 -2.85
CA TRP A 24 -0.93 2.09 -3.07
C TRP A 24 -1.69 0.80 -3.33
N THR A 25 -2.71 0.53 -2.50
CA THR A 25 -3.60 -0.62 -2.70
C THR A 25 -4.99 -0.31 -2.15
N SER A 26 -6.01 -0.92 -2.75
CA SER A 26 -7.39 -0.95 -2.23
C SER A 26 -7.74 -2.28 -1.56
N ASP A 27 -6.80 -3.21 -1.47
CA ASP A 27 -7.02 -4.51 -0.86
C ASP A 27 -7.06 -4.40 0.67
N ASN A 28 -8.26 -4.55 1.23
CA ASN A 28 -8.47 -4.43 2.67
C ASN A 28 -7.88 -5.60 3.48
N ILE A 29 -7.72 -6.79 2.88
CA ILE A 29 -7.13 -7.96 3.53
C ILE A 29 -5.62 -7.74 3.65
N LEU A 30 -4.97 -7.32 2.56
CA LEU A 30 -3.56 -6.98 2.54
C LEU A 30 -3.25 -5.82 3.50
N ILE A 31 -4.04 -4.75 3.46
CA ILE A 31 -3.86 -3.61 4.38
C ILE A 31 -3.94 -4.05 5.84
N LYS A 32 -4.92 -4.89 6.19
CA LYS A 32 -5.05 -5.41 7.56
C LYS A 32 -3.90 -6.33 7.93
N GLY A 33 -3.46 -7.19 7.01
CA GLY A 33 -2.33 -8.09 7.21
C GLY A 33 -1.02 -7.32 7.46
N LEU A 34 -0.75 -6.31 6.65
CA LEU A 34 0.41 -5.43 6.76
C LEU A 34 0.36 -4.55 8.01
N SER A 35 -0.81 -4.02 8.35
CA SER A 35 -1.00 -3.24 9.58
C SER A 35 -0.73 -4.07 10.84
N LYS A 36 -1.14 -5.34 10.88
CA LYS A 36 -0.80 -6.27 11.98
C LYS A 36 0.72 -6.53 12.09
N LYS A 37 1.45 -6.38 11.00
CA LYS A 37 2.92 -6.50 10.94
C LYS A 37 3.65 -5.18 11.19
N ASN A 38 2.94 -4.14 11.68
CA ASN A 38 3.47 -2.78 11.86
C ASN A 38 4.03 -2.13 10.58
N TRP A 39 3.54 -2.58 9.42
CA TRP A 39 3.95 -2.01 8.14
C TRP A 39 3.07 -0.80 7.80
N ASN A 40 3.66 0.38 7.80
CA ASN A 40 2.96 1.68 7.74
C ASN A 40 3.18 2.46 6.43
N LYS A 41 3.71 1.80 5.39
CA LYS A 41 4.00 2.42 4.09
C LYS A 41 2.84 2.28 3.09
N ILE A 42 1.61 2.17 3.58
CA ILE A 42 0.41 2.08 2.76
C ILE A 42 -0.07 3.49 2.41
N ILE A 43 -0.55 3.67 1.18
CA ILE A 43 -1.37 4.82 0.80
C ILE A 43 -2.71 4.31 0.27
N THR A 44 -3.80 4.90 0.76
CA THR A 44 -5.16 4.58 0.34
C THR A 44 -5.59 5.45 -0.85
N THR A 45 -6.61 5.02 -1.57
CA THR A 45 -7.20 5.82 -2.67
C THR A 45 -7.66 7.20 -2.19
N LYS A 46 -8.17 7.31 -0.96
CA LYS A 46 -8.59 8.59 -0.37
C LYS A 46 -7.39 9.53 -0.17
N GLU A 47 -6.29 9.01 0.37
CA GLU A 47 -5.06 9.80 0.57
C GLU A 47 -4.44 10.19 -0.77
N LEU A 48 -4.40 9.26 -1.74
CA LEU A 48 -3.91 9.54 -3.08
C LEU A 48 -4.72 10.66 -3.74
N TYR A 49 -6.05 10.60 -3.64
CA TYR A 49 -6.95 11.64 -4.15
C TYR A 49 -6.68 13.00 -3.49
N GLN A 50 -6.53 13.04 -2.17
CA GLN A 50 -6.20 14.27 -1.44
C GLN A 50 -4.85 14.86 -1.87
N LEU A 51 -3.83 14.02 -2.10
CA LEU A 51 -2.55 14.46 -2.64
C LEU A 51 -2.74 15.09 -4.03
N THR A 52 -3.53 14.47 -4.91
CA THR A 52 -3.75 15.02 -6.26
C THR A 52 -4.49 16.37 -6.26
N ILE A 53 -5.49 16.55 -5.38
CA ILE A 53 -6.18 17.85 -5.22
C ILE A 53 -5.21 18.90 -4.69
N LYS A 54 -4.41 18.54 -3.67
CA LYS A 54 -3.44 19.46 -3.08
C LYS A 54 -2.42 19.94 -4.11
N GLU A 55 -1.94 19.05 -4.98
CA GLU A 55 -1.04 19.42 -6.08
C GLU A 55 -1.72 20.31 -7.13
N ARG A 56 -3.00 20.07 -7.44
CA ARG A 56 -3.77 20.96 -8.34
C ARG A 56 -3.92 22.37 -7.78
N ASN A 57 -4.17 22.51 -6.48
CA ASN A 57 -4.34 23.81 -5.83
C ASN A 57 -3.01 24.57 -5.60
N ARG A 58 -1.87 23.94 -5.86
CA ARG A 58 -0.53 24.57 -5.79
C ARG A 58 -0.08 25.18 -7.11
N LYS A 59 -0.73 24.81 -8.23
CA LYS A 59 -0.50 25.39 -9.55
C LYS A 59 -1.48 26.53 -9.80
#